data_AF-A0A2V5USV7-F1
#
_entry.id   AF-A0A2V5USV7-F1
#
_cell.length_a   1.000
_cell.length_b   1.000
_cell.length_c   1.000
_cell.angle_alpha   90.00
_cell.angle_beta   90.00
_cell.angle_gamma   90.00
#
_symmetry.space_group_name_H-M   'P 1'
#
loop_
_entity.id
_entity.type
_entity.pdbx_description
1 polymer ?
#
loop_
_entity_poly.entity_id
_entity_poly.type
_entity_poly.pdbx_seq_one_letter_code
_entity_poly.pdbx_strand_id
1 'polypeptide(L)'
;MQSIQITQLVNGKTASVVMPPLRGAVGGEAPALVPGPDVIVGDLPDLEQFGSAGTQVGLGLATDACNNGDQPINWFALPNTDHPVVPQNLYRMSGGADNTTRFEQIGQSWMKHTFGADESNACGFGCNTNACSQGVQLCPGCSDLYFASTNADQNSIGSRAWVNPFTGSFPSNANDHSGHIHNGVSHRILVEVDDLNQNLNEGATYFAEAQYVTPHEYAWCQANPGQCNMFNNASYRQFLVSGT
;
A
#
# COMPACT_ATOMS: atom_id res chain seq x y z
N MET A 1 0.32 -10.56 -31.58
CA MET A 1 -0.93 -9.79 -31.36
C MET A 1 -2.06 -10.79 -31.19
N GLN A 2 -2.50 -10.99 -29.95
CA GLN A 2 -3.65 -11.83 -29.62
C GLN A 2 -4.50 -11.09 -28.59
N SER A 3 -5.81 -11.30 -28.72
CA SER A 3 -6.90 -10.44 -28.25
C SER A 3 -7.07 -10.43 -26.73
N ILE A 4 -7.23 -9.24 -26.17
CA ILE A 4 -7.60 -9.01 -24.76
C ILE A 4 -9.10 -9.34 -24.60
N GLN A 5 -9.44 -10.27 -23.70
CA GLN A 5 -10.83 -10.51 -23.32
C GLN A 5 -11.26 -9.42 -22.32
N ILE A 6 -12.28 -8.65 -22.69
CA ILE A 6 -12.90 -7.60 -21.87
C ILE A 6 -14.05 -8.25 -21.09
N THR A 7 -13.87 -8.49 -19.78
CA THR A 7 -14.85 -9.27 -18.99
C THR A 7 -15.95 -8.43 -18.33
N GLN A 8 -15.83 -7.10 -18.28
CA GLN A 8 -16.98 -6.24 -17.92
C GLN A 8 -16.78 -4.78 -18.35
N LEU A 9 -17.85 -4.16 -18.83
CA LEU A 9 -17.94 -2.73 -19.13
C LEU A 9 -18.91 -2.08 -18.14
N VAL A 10 -18.45 -1.03 -17.45
CA VAL A 10 -19.32 -0.05 -16.80
C VAL A 10 -18.90 1.35 -17.27
N ASN A 11 -19.78 2.05 -17.99
CA ASN A 11 -19.60 3.40 -18.50
C ASN A 11 -18.31 3.71 -19.31
N GLY A 12 -17.86 2.77 -20.16
CA GLY A 12 -17.03 3.12 -21.32
C GLY A 12 -15.57 3.54 -21.08
N LYS A 13 -15.00 3.29 -19.89
CA LYS A 13 -13.54 3.36 -19.66
C LYS A 13 -13.02 2.03 -19.11
N THR A 14 -11.83 1.63 -19.57
CA THR A 14 -11.11 0.43 -19.14
C THR A 14 -10.85 0.47 -17.63
N ALA A 15 -11.51 -0.40 -16.87
CA ALA A 15 -11.23 -0.66 -15.48
C ALA A 15 -10.40 -1.94 -15.37
N SER A 16 -9.15 -1.81 -14.91
CA SER A 16 -8.14 -2.85 -14.70
C SER A 16 -7.45 -3.43 -15.95
N VAL A 17 -6.11 -3.38 -15.91
CA VAL A 17 -5.24 -4.28 -16.65
C VAL A 17 -4.88 -5.38 -15.66
N VAL A 18 -5.46 -6.56 -15.81
CA VAL A 18 -4.90 -7.76 -15.16
C VAL A 18 -3.64 -8.09 -15.94
N MET A 19 -2.47 -7.83 -15.36
CA MET A 19 -1.25 -8.43 -15.89
C MET A 19 -1.47 -9.94 -15.90
N PRO A 20 -1.22 -10.66 -17.01
CA PRO A 20 -1.29 -12.10 -16.98
C PRO A 20 -0.33 -12.59 -15.90
N PRO A 21 -0.75 -13.47 -14.98
CA PRO A 21 0.22 -14.18 -14.16
C PRO A 21 1.23 -14.79 -15.13
N LEU A 22 2.52 -14.63 -14.82
CA LEU A 22 3.58 -15.39 -15.48
C LEU A 22 3.08 -16.83 -15.59
N ARG A 23 2.90 -17.33 -16.82
CA ARG A 23 2.33 -18.64 -17.11
C ARG A 23 3.25 -19.73 -16.56
N GLY A 24 3.16 -19.99 -15.25
CA GLY A 24 3.28 -21.32 -14.70
C GLY A 24 1.87 -21.92 -14.74
N ALA A 25 1.70 -23.00 -15.49
CA ALA A 25 0.47 -23.79 -15.37
C ALA A 25 0.41 -24.36 -13.95
N VAL A 26 -0.46 -23.81 -13.11
CA VAL A 26 -0.82 -24.40 -11.83
C VAL A 26 -2.32 -24.61 -11.87
N GLY A 27 -2.76 -25.82 -11.52
CA GLY A 27 -4.18 -26.12 -11.32
C GLY A 27 -4.78 -25.24 -10.22
N GLY A 28 -6.04 -25.48 -9.84
CA GLY A 28 -6.71 -24.76 -8.75
C GLY A 28 -6.13 -24.96 -7.35
N GLU A 29 -4.81 -25.13 -7.21
CA GLU A 29 -4.09 -25.11 -5.94
C GLU A 29 -3.59 -23.69 -5.66
N ALA A 30 -3.78 -23.24 -4.42
CA ALA A 30 -3.21 -22.00 -3.94
C ALA A 30 -1.68 -21.99 -4.15
N PRO A 31 -1.07 -20.85 -4.51
CA PRO A 31 0.38 -20.78 -4.64
C PRO A 31 1.06 -21.20 -3.34
N ALA A 32 2.17 -21.93 -3.46
CA ALA A 32 2.94 -22.36 -2.30
C ALA A 32 3.57 -21.14 -1.61
N LEU A 33 3.37 -21.04 -0.29
CA LEU A 33 3.96 -19.98 0.54
C LEU A 33 5.49 -20.08 0.55
N VAL A 34 6.16 -18.93 0.64
CA VAL A 34 7.62 -18.86 0.73
C VAL A 34 8.10 -19.05 2.18
N PRO A 35 9.30 -19.62 2.41
CA PRO A 35 9.85 -19.70 3.76
C PRO A 35 10.03 -18.33 4.41
N GLY A 36 9.60 -18.18 5.66
CA GLY A 36 9.70 -16.95 6.43
C GLY A 36 8.46 -16.06 6.32
N PRO A 37 8.46 -14.90 6.99
CA PRO A 37 7.45 -13.86 6.78
C PRO A 37 7.65 -13.20 5.40
N ASP A 38 6.55 -12.80 4.75
CA ASP A 38 6.56 -12.11 3.45
C ASP A 38 5.30 -11.24 3.30
N VAL A 39 5.39 -9.95 3.63
CA VAL A 39 4.31 -8.97 3.41
C VAL A 39 4.45 -8.37 2.02
N ILE A 40 3.49 -8.65 1.15
CA ILE A 40 3.36 -8.02 -0.15
C ILE A 40 2.17 -7.07 -0.20
N VAL A 41 2.22 -6.10 -1.10
CA VAL A 41 1.04 -5.28 -1.46
C VAL A 41 0.30 -6.00 -2.58
N GLY A 42 -0.80 -6.67 -2.24
CA GLY A 42 -1.61 -7.45 -3.16
C GLY A 42 -2.46 -6.59 -4.09
N ASP A 43 -3.15 -5.60 -3.54
CA ASP A 43 -3.92 -4.61 -4.31
C ASP A 43 -3.97 -3.24 -3.62
N LEU A 44 -4.32 -2.23 -4.41
CA LEU A 44 -4.58 -0.85 -4.02
C LEU A 44 -5.97 -0.47 -4.55
N PRO A 45 -7.06 -0.86 -3.87
CA PRO A 45 -8.38 -0.88 -4.49
C PRO A 45 -9.01 0.51 -4.68
N ASP A 46 -8.62 1.51 -3.89
CA ASP A 46 -9.24 2.84 -3.93
C ASP A 46 -8.27 3.97 -3.53
N LEU A 47 -8.50 5.17 -4.05
CA LEU A 47 -7.78 6.41 -3.72
C LEU A 47 -8.79 7.53 -3.52
N GLU A 48 -8.86 8.05 -2.30
CA GLU A 48 -9.89 9.02 -1.90
C GLU A 48 -9.28 10.31 -1.35
N GLN A 49 -10.00 11.41 -1.50
CA GLN A 49 -9.64 12.70 -0.92
C GLN A 49 -10.24 12.86 0.48
N PHE A 50 -9.39 13.23 1.43
CA PHE A 50 -9.76 13.56 2.81
C PHE A 50 -9.26 14.97 3.14
N GLY A 51 -10.17 15.94 3.09
CA GLY A 51 -9.90 17.32 3.46
C GLY A 51 -9.10 18.14 2.45
N SER A 52 -8.92 19.42 2.75
CA SER A 52 -8.13 20.38 1.98
C SER A 52 -7.57 21.46 2.90
N ALA A 53 -6.51 22.13 2.45
CA ALA A 53 -5.92 23.28 3.11
C ALA A 53 -5.24 24.18 2.07
N GLY A 54 -5.78 25.39 1.86
CA GLY A 54 -5.28 26.28 0.82
C GLY A 54 -5.40 25.66 -0.58
N THR A 55 -4.27 25.54 -1.28
CA THR A 55 -4.17 24.92 -2.61
C THR A 55 -3.95 23.41 -2.57
N GLN A 56 -3.93 22.81 -1.38
CA GLN A 56 -3.57 21.41 -1.19
C GLN A 56 -4.76 20.55 -0.79
N VAL A 57 -4.69 19.28 -1.19
CA VAL A 57 -5.58 18.21 -0.76
C VAL A 57 -4.79 17.11 -0.08
N GLY A 58 -5.43 16.41 0.86
CA GLY A 58 -4.90 15.20 1.48
C GLY A 58 -5.58 13.99 0.86
N LEU A 59 -4.82 13.01 0.38
CA LEU A 59 -5.37 11.77 -0.14
C LEU A 59 -5.03 10.59 0.77
N GLY A 60 -5.85 9.55 0.70
CA GLY A 60 -5.62 8.25 1.32
C GLY A 60 -5.78 7.14 0.29
N LEU A 61 -4.90 6.16 0.34
CA LEU A 61 -4.91 5.00 -0.54
C LEU A 61 -5.36 3.76 0.26
N ALA A 62 -6.35 3.04 -0.24
CA ALA A 62 -6.72 1.73 0.30
C ALA A 62 -5.64 0.71 -0.04
N THR A 63 -5.43 -0.28 0.82
CA THR A 63 -4.37 -1.29 0.65
C THR A 63 -4.83 -2.66 1.07
N ASP A 64 -4.50 -3.66 0.26
CA ASP A 64 -4.61 -5.07 0.60
C ASP A 64 -3.20 -5.63 0.80
N ALA A 65 -2.79 -5.82 2.05
CA ALA A 65 -1.53 -6.48 2.38
C ALA A 65 -1.73 -7.98 2.47
N CYS A 66 -0.77 -8.77 2.00
CA CYS A 66 -0.88 -10.23 2.02
C CYS A 66 0.38 -10.86 2.57
N ASN A 67 0.22 -11.87 3.42
CA ASN A 67 1.32 -12.69 3.88
C ASN A 67 1.50 -13.88 2.92
N ASN A 68 2.45 -13.76 1.99
CA ASN A 68 2.83 -14.84 1.08
C ASN A 68 3.84 -15.82 1.73
N GLY A 69 4.17 -15.61 2.99
CA GLY A 69 5.13 -16.37 3.76
C GLY A 69 4.49 -17.49 4.58
N ASP A 70 5.31 -18.44 5.03
CA ASP A 70 4.89 -19.55 5.89
C ASP A 70 4.96 -19.24 7.40
N GLN A 71 5.40 -18.03 7.76
CA GLN A 71 5.43 -17.55 9.15
C GLN A 71 4.40 -16.43 9.39
N PRO A 72 3.75 -16.39 10.58
CA PRO A 72 2.90 -15.26 10.94
C PRO A 72 3.71 -13.97 11.13
N ILE A 73 3.05 -12.84 10.92
CA ILE A 73 3.66 -11.50 11.01
C ILE A 73 2.90 -10.72 12.05
N ASN A 74 3.57 -10.16 13.05
CA ASN A 74 2.88 -9.41 14.09
C ASN A 74 2.29 -8.11 13.55
N TRP A 75 1.14 -7.76 14.08
CA TRP A 75 0.28 -6.64 13.68
C TRP A 75 -0.23 -5.88 14.90
N PHE A 76 0.58 -5.85 15.96
CA PHE A 76 0.22 -5.24 17.23
C PHE A 76 0.04 -3.73 17.08
N ALA A 77 -0.98 -3.17 17.72
CA ALA A 77 -1.15 -1.73 17.76
C ALA A 77 -0.04 -1.06 18.61
N LEU A 78 0.27 0.20 18.28
CA LEU A 78 1.05 1.07 19.18
C LEU A 78 0.44 1.06 20.59
N PRO A 79 1.26 1.16 21.66
CA PRO A 79 2.69 1.49 21.66
C PRO A 79 3.64 0.31 21.42
N ASN A 80 3.14 -0.89 21.08
CA ASN A 80 4.02 -1.96 20.62
C ASN A 80 4.70 -1.54 19.29
N THR A 81 5.95 -1.91 19.08
CA THR A 81 6.74 -1.56 17.89
C THR A 81 6.92 -2.71 16.92
N ASP A 82 6.17 -3.79 17.13
CA ASP A 82 6.29 -5.03 16.38
C ASP A 82 5.12 -5.20 15.41
N HIS A 83 5.15 -4.35 14.38
CA HIS A 83 4.15 -4.28 13.31
C HIS A 83 4.68 -3.52 12.10
N PRO A 84 4.10 -3.72 10.90
CA PRO A 84 4.46 -2.93 9.73
C PRO A 84 4.03 -1.46 9.79
N VAL A 85 4.69 -0.65 8.98
CA VAL A 85 4.30 0.73 8.68
C VAL A 85 4.12 0.91 7.17
N VAL A 86 3.16 1.76 6.80
CA VAL A 86 2.66 1.89 5.43
C VAL A 86 2.84 3.32 4.91
N PRO A 87 3.95 3.64 4.23
CA PRO A 87 4.07 4.85 3.45
C PRO A 87 3.23 4.77 2.17
N GLN A 88 2.70 5.92 1.74
CA GLN A 88 1.96 6.05 0.50
C GLN A 88 2.49 7.24 -0.32
N ASN A 89 2.49 7.11 -1.65
CA ASN A 89 3.01 8.12 -2.57
C ASN A 89 2.07 8.25 -3.78
N LEU A 90 2.06 9.44 -4.40
CA LEU A 90 1.36 9.68 -5.68
C LEU A 90 2.34 10.23 -6.71
N TYR A 91 2.24 9.69 -7.91
CA TYR A 91 3.07 10.07 -9.05
C TYR A 91 2.22 10.48 -10.25
N ARG A 92 2.75 11.36 -11.09
CA ARG A 92 2.18 11.78 -12.37
C ARG A 92 3.15 11.48 -13.50
N MET A 93 2.64 10.90 -14.58
CA MET A 93 3.31 10.86 -15.89
C MET A 93 2.67 11.88 -16.82
N SER A 94 3.46 12.80 -17.37
CA SER A 94 2.99 13.86 -18.26
C SER A 94 4.04 14.32 -19.28
N GLY A 95 3.63 15.24 -20.16
CA GLY A 95 4.50 15.97 -21.09
C GLY A 95 4.85 15.22 -22.37
N GLY A 96 5.27 15.97 -23.39
CA GLY A 96 5.45 15.44 -24.75
C GLY A 96 4.11 15.27 -25.46
N ALA A 97 4.13 14.69 -26.68
CA ALA A 97 2.90 14.48 -27.46
C ALA A 97 1.95 13.45 -26.82
N ASP A 98 2.50 12.48 -26.08
CA ASP A 98 1.77 11.31 -25.58
C ASP A 98 1.80 11.16 -24.05
N ASN A 99 2.20 12.19 -23.30
CA ASN A 99 2.33 12.15 -21.82
C ASN A 99 3.28 11.08 -21.27
N THR A 100 4.42 10.86 -21.95
CA THR A 100 5.40 9.80 -21.62
C THR A 100 6.81 10.33 -21.36
N THR A 101 6.98 11.65 -21.14
CA THR A 101 8.33 12.24 -21.02
C THR A 101 8.77 12.56 -19.61
N ARG A 102 7.85 12.83 -18.69
CA ARG A 102 8.16 13.23 -17.32
C ARG A 102 7.38 12.40 -16.32
N PHE A 103 8.10 11.71 -15.43
CA PHE A 103 7.54 11.01 -14.27
C PHE A 103 7.93 11.77 -13.00
N GLU A 104 6.95 12.16 -12.20
CA GLU A 104 7.15 12.99 -11.00
C GLU A 104 6.43 12.42 -9.80
N GLN A 105 7.06 12.47 -8.63
CA GLN A 105 6.34 12.34 -7.38
C GLN A 105 5.68 13.67 -7.04
N ILE A 106 4.35 13.68 -7.01
CA ILE A 106 3.52 14.86 -6.73
C ILE A 106 2.87 14.82 -5.35
N GLY A 107 2.98 13.68 -4.66
CA GLY A 107 2.49 13.54 -3.29
C GLY A 107 3.21 12.48 -2.48
N GLN A 108 3.24 12.73 -1.17
CA GLN A 108 3.84 11.84 -0.17
C GLN A 108 3.05 11.93 1.14
N SER A 109 2.69 10.80 1.72
CA SER A 109 2.16 10.72 3.08
C SER A 109 3.27 10.55 4.11
N TRP A 110 2.96 10.76 5.38
CA TRP A 110 3.68 10.13 6.50
C TRP A 110 3.37 8.61 6.54
N MET A 111 3.77 7.86 7.57
CA MET A 111 3.63 6.40 7.59
C MET A 111 2.50 5.95 8.51
N LYS A 112 1.51 5.23 7.96
CA LYS A 112 0.44 4.64 8.76
C LYS A 112 0.98 3.46 9.57
N HIS A 113 0.70 3.41 10.86
CA HIS A 113 1.00 2.25 11.70
C HIS A 113 -0.13 1.23 11.59
N THR A 114 0.19 -0.04 11.29
CA THR A 114 -0.84 -1.08 11.28
C THR A 114 -1.35 -1.40 12.68
N PHE A 115 -2.58 -1.91 12.76
CA PHE A 115 -3.25 -2.28 14.00
C PHE A 115 -4.28 -3.37 13.72
N GLY A 116 -4.01 -4.59 14.15
CA GLY A 116 -4.86 -5.76 13.89
C GLY A 116 -5.00 -6.14 12.42
N ALA A 117 -5.07 -7.44 12.16
CA ALA A 117 -5.21 -8.00 10.82
C ALA A 117 -6.63 -8.55 10.61
N ASP A 118 -7.21 -8.27 9.45
CA ASP A 118 -8.56 -8.70 9.07
C ASP A 118 -8.70 -10.20 8.78
N GLU A 119 -7.59 -10.88 8.45
CA GLU A 119 -7.57 -12.32 8.10
C GLU A 119 -8.48 -12.70 6.93
N SER A 120 -8.45 -11.89 5.86
CA SER A 120 -9.14 -12.15 4.61
C SER A 120 -8.31 -13.04 3.66
N ASN A 121 -8.88 -13.39 2.49
CA ASN A 121 -8.20 -14.16 1.44
C ASN A 121 -8.16 -13.38 0.11
N ALA A 122 -7.93 -12.06 0.16
CA ALA A 122 -7.99 -11.19 -1.02
C ALA A 122 -6.94 -11.57 -2.09
N CYS A 123 -5.74 -11.99 -1.65
CA CYS A 123 -4.70 -12.48 -2.57
C CYS A 123 -4.90 -13.92 -3.07
N GLY A 124 -5.87 -14.66 -2.54
CA GLY A 124 -6.15 -16.04 -2.98
C GLY A 124 -5.07 -17.06 -2.60
N PHE A 125 -4.29 -16.81 -1.55
CA PHE A 125 -3.23 -17.71 -1.08
C PHE A 125 -3.72 -18.86 -0.19
N GLY A 126 -5.04 -18.93 0.05
CA GLY A 126 -5.64 -19.99 0.85
C GLY A 126 -5.50 -19.74 2.35
N CYS A 127 -5.86 -18.51 2.76
CA CYS A 127 -5.81 -18.03 4.15
C CYS A 127 -6.12 -19.13 5.18
N ASN A 128 -5.17 -19.35 6.08
CA ASN A 128 -5.25 -20.34 7.14
C ASN A 128 -4.92 -19.72 8.50
N THR A 129 -5.96 -19.54 9.32
CA THR A 129 -5.85 -18.86 10.61
C THR A 129 -5.57 -19.81 11.80
N ASN A 130 -5.23 -21.08 11.54
CA ASN A 130 -4.95 -22.06 12.60
C ASN A 130 -3.54 -21.95 13.19
N ALA A 131 -2.61 -21.28 12.50
CA ALA A 131 -1.18 -21.24 12.84
C ALA A 131 -0.71 -19.89 13.42
N CYS A 132 -1.64 -19.07 13.92
CA CYS A 132 -1.41 -17.67 14.28
C CYS A 132 -2.43 -17.19 15.32
N SER A 133 -2.14 -16.06 15.96
CA SER A 133 -3.06 -15.32 16.82
C SER A 133 -3.81 -14.26 16.01
N GLN A 134 -5.05 -14.58 15.61
CA GLN A 134 -5.90 -13.68 14.82
C GLN A 134 -6.10 -12.33 15.49
N GLY A 135 -6.23 -11.28 14.67
CA GLY A 135 -6.45 -9.91 15.13
C GLY A 135 -5.23 -9.22 15.73
N VAL A 136 -4.10 -9.91 15.88
CA VAL A 136 -2.83 -9.34 16.36
C VAL A 136 -1.60 -9.83 15.57
N GLN A 137 -1.79 -10.80 14.70
CA GLN A 137 -0.83 -11.25 13.68
C GLN A 137 -1.59 -11.34 12.37
N LEU A 138 -0.91 -11.12 11.23
CA LEU A 138 -1.37 -11.51 9.91
C LEU A 138 -0.92 -12.94 9.61
N CYS A 139 -1.88 -13.85 9.47
CA CYS A 139 -1.60 -15.28 9.33
C CYS A 139 -1.02 -15.65 7.95
N PRO A 140 -0.28 -16.77 7.85
CA PRO A 140 0.20 -17.30 6.57
C PRO A 140 -0.93 -17.45 5.53
N GLY A 141 -0.71 -16.92 4.33
CA GLY A 141 -1.68 -16.94 3.23
C GLY A 141 -2.88 -16.00 3.39
N CYS A 142 -2.96 -15.23 4.46
CA CYS A 142 -4.07 -14.31 4.71
C CYS A 142 -3.72 -12.89 4.26
N SER A 143 -4.75 -12.05 4.16
CA SER A 143 -4.66 -10.65 3.78
C SER A 143 -5.30 -9.73 4.81
N ASP A 144 -4.72 -8.55 5.00
CA ASP A 144 -5.25 -7.46 5.79
C ASP A 144 -5.73 -6.33 4.87
N LEU A 145 -6.95 -5.83 5.09
CA LEU A 145 -7.61 -4.87 4.21
C LEU A 145 -7.80 -3.54 4.94
N TYR A 146 -7.15 -2.48 4.46
CA TYR A 146 -7.39 -1.14 4.96
C TYR A 146 -8.06 -0.28 3.90
N PHE A 147 -9.21 0.30 4.26
CA PHE A 147 -9.83 1.34 3.47
C PHE A 147 -8.95 2.59 3.39
N ALA A 148 -9.18 3.41 2.36
CA ALA A 148 -8.49 4.69 2.18
C ALA A 148 -8.68 5.61 3.40
N SER A 149 -9.88 5.59 4.01
CA SER A 149 -10.20 6.36 5.21
C SER A 149 -9.38 5.92 6.43
N THR A 150 -9.17 4.61 6.59
CA THR A 150 -8.33 4.05 7.67
C THR A 150 -6.87 4.44 7.48
N ASN A 151 -6.37 4.38 6.24
CA ASN A 151 -4.99 4.76 5.93
C ASN A 151 -4.77 6.29 5.95
N ALA A 152 -5.84 7.10 5.88
CA ALA A 152 -5.80 8.55 6.00
C ALA A 152 -6.18 9.09 7.39
N ASP A 153 -6.36 8.22 8.39
CA ASP A 153 -6.59 8.63 9.77
C ASP A 153 -5.34 9.29 10.35
N GLN A 154 -5.42 10.60 10.53
CA GLN A 154 -4.29 11.43 10.94
C GLN A 154 -3.79 11.11 12.34
N ASN A 155 -4.59 10.43 13.17
CA ASN A 155 -4.18 9.98 14.51
C ASN A 155 -3.40 8.67 14.50
N SER A 156 -3.31 8.00 13.36
CA SER A 156 -2.68 6.69 13.17
C SER A 156 -1.43 6.75 12.26
N ILE A 157 -0.98 7.96 11.91
CA ILE A 157 0.07 8.20 10.92
C ILE A 157 1.27 8.93 11.54
N GLY A 158 2.38 8.22 11.68
CA GLY A 158 3.62 8.72 12.28
C GLY A 158 4.65 9.20 11.26
N SER A 159 5.60 10.04 11.69
CA SER A 159 6.61 10.63 10.80
C SER A 159 7.54 9.57 10.20
N ARG A 160 7.83 9.69 8.90
CA ARG A 160 8.85 8.88 8.21
C ARG A 160 10.22 8.93 8.86
N ALA A 161 10.55 10.04 9.53
CA ALA A 161 11.86 10.25 10.14
C ALA A 161 12.16 9.29 11.32
N TRP A 162 11.14 8.66 11.88
CA TRP A 162 11.29 7.72 13.01
C TRP A 162 11.55 6.28 12.59
N VAL A 163 11.38 5.95 11.31
CA VAL A 163 11.43 4.57 10.82
C VAL A 163 12.73 4.34 10.08
N ASN A 164 13.46 3.29 10.45
CA ASN A 164 14.55 2.78 9.62
C ASN A 164 13.95 2.09 8.37
N PRO A 165 14.20 2.60 7.16
CA PRO A 165 13.53 2.09 5.95
C PRO A 165 14.00 0.68 5.56
N PHE A 166 15.15 0.22 6.06
CA PHE A 166 15.68 -1.12 5.77
C PHE A 166 15.27 -2.14 6.81
N THR A 167 15.27 -1.77 8.10
CA THR A 167 14.99 -2.71 9.19
C THR A 167 13.57 -2.63 9.73
N GLY A 168 12.76 -1.66 9.30
CA GLY A 168 11.41 -1.41 9.82
C GLY A 168 11.35 -1.06 11.31
N SER A 169 12.47 -0.71 11.94
CA SER A 169 12.51 -0.38 13.37
C SER A 169 12.09 1.07 13.61
N PHE A 170 11.29 1.28 14.65
CA PHE A 170 10.83 2.59 15.10
C PHE A 170 10.58 2.60 16.62
N PRO A 171 10.60 3.77 17.28
CA PRO A 171 10.29 3.87 18.70
C PRO A 171 8.78 3.83 18.96
N SER A 172 8.38 3.47 20.18
CA SER A 172 6.96 3.33 20.59
C SER A 172 6.15 4.62 20.53
N ASN A 173 6.80 5.77 20.40
CA ASN A 173 6.20 7.09 20.24
C ASN A 173 6.35 7.65 18.81
N ALA A 174 6.62 6.81 17.80
CA ALA A 174 6.77 7.26 16.41
C ALA A 174 5.53 7.96 15.83
N ASN A 175 4.36 7.79 16.47
CA ASN A 175 3.09 8.43 16.15
C ASN A 175 2.67 9.48 17.21
N ASP A 176 3.63 10.14 17.84
CA ASP A 176 3.33 11.24 18.75
C ASP A 176 2.88 12.49 17.98
N HIS A 177 1.69 12.99 18.31
CA HIS A 177 1.11 14.21 17.74
C HIS A 177 1.08 15.38 18.73
N SER A 178 1.75 15.25 19.87
CA SER A 178 1.85 16.30 20.87
C SER A 178 2.55 17.53 20.29
N GLY A 179 1.94 18.71 20.44
CA GLY A 179 2.57 19.97 20.07
C GLY A 179 2.22 20.50 18.68
N HIS A 180 1.31 19.85 17.93
CA HIS A 180 0.76 20.43 16.71
C HIS A 180 -0.75 20.19 16.54
N ILE A 181 -1.36 20.93 15.63
CA ILE A 181 -2.80 20.86 15.33
C ILE A 181 -2.95 20.30 13.91
N HIS A 182 -3.80 19.28 13.75
CA HIS A 182 -4.11 18.75 12.42
C HIS A 182 -5.00 19.73 11.66
N ASN A 183 -4.70 19.90 10.38
CA ASN A 183 -5.58 20.52 9.39
C ASN A 183 -6.09 19.44 8.41
N GLY A 184 -6.83 19.85 7.38
CA GLY A 184 -7.41 18.91 6.40
C GLY A 184 -6.41 18.02 5.66
N VAL A 185 -5.11 18.35 5.65
CA VAL A 185 -4.11 17.61 4.86
C VAL A 185 -2.98 17.01 5.69
N SER A 186 -2.94 17.25 7.00
CA SER A 186 -1.84 16.80 7.86
C SER A 186 -1.59 15.30 7.70
N HIS A 187 -0.33 14.93 7.47
CA HIS A 187 0.19 13.55 7.41
C HIS A 187 -0.30 12.67 6.24
N ARG A 188 -1.38 13.06 5.56
CA ARG A 188 -1.94 12.37 4.39
C ARG A 188 -1.03 12.52 3.17
N ILE A 189 -1.35 11.84 2.07
CA ILE A 189 -0.70 12.10 0.79
C ILE A 189 -1.00 13.55 0.40
N LEU A 190 -0.04 14.44 0.61
CA LEU A 190 -0.20 15.86 0.37
C LEU A 190 0.05 16.18 -1.11
N VAL A 191 -0.92 16.76 -1.80
CA VAL A 191 -0.84 17.06 -3.23
C VAL A 191 -1.34 18.48 -3.50
N GLU A 192 -0.67 19.22 -4.37
CA GLU A 192 -1.19 20.48 -4.89
C GLU A 192 -2.35 20.22 -5.86
N VAL A 193 -3.45 20.96 -5.73
CA VAL A 193 -4.63 20.80 -6.60
C VAL A 193 -4.26 21.02 -8.07
N ASP A 194 -3.34 21.94 -8.37
CA ASP A 194 -2.86 22.19 -9.73
C ASP A 194 -2.14 20.97 -10.34
N ASP A 195 -1.59 20.08 -9.52
CA ASP A 195 -0.98 18.85 -10.02
C ASP A 195 -2.00 17.80 -10.46
N LEU A 196 -3.24 17.91 -9.97
CA LEU A 196 -4.39 17.05 -10.31
C LEU A 196 -5.30 17.69 -11.37
N ASN A 197 -5.12 18.98 -11.65
CA ASN A 197 -5.96 19.74 -12.56
C ASN A 197 -5.80 19.24 -14.01
N GLN A 198 -6.87 18.70 -14.59
CA GLN A 198 -6.87 18.14 -15.93
C GLN A 198 -6.69 19.17 -17.05
N ASN A 199 -7.02 20.44 -16.80
CA ASN A 199 -6.78 21.52 -17.77
C ASN A 199 -5.31 21.95 -17.80
N LEU A 200 -4.59 21.80 -16.67
CA LEU A 200 -3.16 22.08 -16.58
C LEU A 200 -2.31 20.88 -17.00
N ASN A 201 -2.85 19.66 -16.83
CA ASN A 201 -2.16 18.40 -17.05
C ASN A 201 -2.96 17.49 -18.01
N GLU A 202 -3.31 18.01 -19.19
CA GLU A 202 -4.15 17.31 -20.15
C GLU A 202 -3.55 15.95 -20.56
N GLY A 203 -4.33 14.88 -20.38
CA GLY A 203 -3.93 13.51 -20.71
C GLY A 203 -2.89 12.88 -19.77
N ALA A 204 -2.52 13.54 -18.68
CA ALA A 204 -1.63 12.96 -17.68
C ALA A 204 -2.22 11.70 -17.04
N THR A 205 -1.35 10.77 -16.64
CA THR A 205 -1.73 9.56 -15.92
C THR A 205 -1.13 9.56 -14.52
N TYR A 206 -1.85 8.96 -13.57
CA TYR A 206 -1.52 9.04 -12.14
C TYR A 206 -1.35 7.65 -11.56
N PHE A 207 -0.32 7.46 -10.75
CA PHE A 207 0.05 6.19 -10.15
C PHE A 207 0.18 6.38 -8.65
N ALA A 208 -0.60 5.64 -7.86
CA ALA A 208 -0.45 5.63 -6.41
C ALA A 208 0.31 4.37 -6.01
N GLU A 209 1.19 4.51 -5.02
CA GLU A 209 2.06 3.46 -4.50
C GLU A 209 1.84 3.33 -2.99
N ALA A 210 1.86 2.09 -2.50
CA ALA A 210 2.09 1.80 -1.10
C ALA A 210 3.24 0.82 -0.94
N GLN A 211 3.87 0.86 0.22
CA GLN A 211 4.84 -0.14 0.66
C GLN A 211 4.49 -0.61 2.07
N TYR A 212 4.83 -1.83 2.44
CA TYR A 212 4.77 -2.31 3.82
C TYR A 212 6.17 -2.55 4.35
N VAL A 213 6.67 -1.65 5.20
CA VAL A 213 7.99 -1.82 5.84
C VAL A 213 7.80 -2.51 7.18
N THR A 214 8.40 -3.69 7.36
CA THR A 214 8.20 -4.54 8.54
C THR A 214 9.52 -4.97 9.17
N PRO A 215 9.62 -5.04 10.51
CA PRO A 215 10.81 -5.57 11.17
C PRO A 215 11.00 -7.08 11.00
N HIS A 216 9.93 -7.80 10.69
CA HIS A 216 9.88 -9.27 10.66
C HIS A 216 10.78 -9.88 9.58
N GLU A 217 10.69 -9.37 8.35
CA GLU A 217 11.44 -9.89 7.20
C GLU A 217 12.94 -9.63 7.34
N TYR A 218 13.29 -8.44 7.85
CA TYR A 218 14.68 -8.11 8.17
C TYR A 218 15.24 -9.06 9.23
N ALA A 219 14.55 -9.18 10.37
CA ALA A 219 14.98 -10.06 11.47
C ALA A 219 15.09 -11.52 11.02
N TRP A 220 14.13 -12.01 10.24
CA TRP A 220 14.15 -13.36 9.69
C TRP A 220 15.33 -13.59 8.75
N CYS A 221 15.59 -12.67 7.82
CA CYS A 221 16.72 -12.78 6.89
C CYS A 221 18.08 -12.80 7.62
N GLN A 222 18.23 -12.06 8.72
CA GLN A 222 19.45 -12.13 9.54
C GLN A 222 19.64 -13.49 10.22
N ALA A 223 18.56 -14.12 10.67
CA ALA A 223 18.59 -15.43 11.32
C ALA A 223 18.66 -16.61 10.33
N ASN A 224 18.11 -16.42 9.12
CA ASN A 224 17.97 -17.43 8.07
C ASN A 224 18.54 -16.92 6.74
N PRO A 225 19.87 -16.85 6.58
CA PRO A 225 20.49 -16.42 5.34
C PRO A 225 19.97 -17.25 4.15
N GLY A 226 19.44 -16.57 3.12
CA GLY A 226 18.83 -17.20 1.95
C GLY A 226 17.30 -17.24 1.95
N GLN A 227 16.64 -16.86 3.04
CA GLN A 227 15.18 -16.69 3.12
C GLN A 227 14.83 -15.21 3.34
N CYS A 228 15.16 -14.36 2.36
CA CYS A 228 15.05 -12.91 2.49
C CYS A 228 13.97 -12.35 1.56
N ASN A 229 12.78 -12.09 2.12
CA ASN A 229 11.62 -11.66 1.35
C ASN A 229 11.43 -10.13 1.30
N MET A 230 12.22 -9.33 2.03
CA MET A 230 12.02 -7.87 2.23
C MET A 230 12.07 -6.94 1.01
N PHE A 231 12.09 -7.46 -0.22
CA PHE A 231 12.33 -6.71 -1.46
C PHE A 231 11.16 -6.74 -2.46
N ASN A 232 10.00 -7.24 -2.05
CA ASN A 232 8.76 -7.34 -2.85
C ASN A 232 7.56 -6.62 -2.19
N ASN A 233 7.82 -5.80 -1.17
CA ASN A 233 6.82 -5.23 -0.27
C ASN A 233 6.20 -3.91 -0.76
N ALA A 234 6.36 -3.57 -2.05
CA ALA A 234 5.82 -2.36 -2.66
C ALA A 234 5.06 -2.71 -3.94
N SER A 235 3.95 -2.01 -4.18
CA SER A 235 3.19 -2.11 -5.43
C SER A 235 2.56 -0.76 -5.76
N TYR A 236 2.12 -0.61 -7.01
CA TYR A 236 1.47 0.59 -7.49
C TYR A 236 0.25 0.25 -8.34
N ARG A 237 -0.68 1.20 -8.43
CA ARG A 237 -1.84 1.11 -9.33
C ARG A 237 -2.07 2.45 -10.00
N GLN A 238 -2.50 2.40 -11.26
CA GLN A 238 -2.91 3.58 -12.00
C GLN A 238 -4.33 3.99 -11.58
N PHE A 239 -4.52 5.27 -11.28
CA PHE A 239 -5.81 5.87 -10.94
C PHE A 239 -6.22 6.91 -11.97
N LEU A 240 -7.53 7.09 -12.10
CA LEU A 240 -8.11 8.21 -12.83
C LEU A 240 -8.38 9.33 -11.84
N VAL A 241 -7.88 10.52 -12.13
CA VAL A 241 -8.30 11.74 -11.44
C VAL A 241 -9.61 12.19 -12.06
N SER A 242 -10.57 12.60 -11.24
CA SER A 242 -11.84 13.19 -11.68
C SER A 242 -12.28 14.27 -10.69
N GLY A 243 -12.94 15.31 -11.19
CA GLY A 243 -13.30 16.50 -10.42
C GLY A 243 -12.71 17.76 -11.06
N THR A 244 -13.30 18.91 -10.73
CA THR A 244 -12.85 20.25 -11.16
C THR A 244 -12.59 21.12 -9.95
#